data_AF-A0A166D214-F1
#
_entry.id   AF-A0A166D214-F1
#
_cell.length_a   1.000
_cell.length_b   1.000
_cell.length_c   1.000
_cell.angle_alpha   90.00
_cell.angle_beta   90.00
_cell.angle_gamma   90.00
#
_symmetry.space_group_name_H-M   'P 1'
#
loop_
_entity.id
_entity.type
_entity.pdbx_description
1 polymer ?
#
loop_
_entity_poly.entity_id
_entity_poly.type
_entity_poly.pdbx_seq_one_letter_code
_entity_poly.pdbx_strand_id
1 'polypeptide(L)' 'MTQEEENTAVYAIVQLSIHDVDRYFNDYSAHLGPISARHGIKRIADSQHPDVVEGNYQKENTLIL' A
#
# COMPACT_ATOMS: atom_id res chain seq x y z
N MET A 1 -24.79 11.53 24.85
CA MET A 1 -23.94 11.14 23.70
C MET A 1 -22.53 11.59 23.99
N THR A 2 -21.70 10.71 24.57
CA THR A 2 -20.29 10.99 24.84
C THR A 2 -19.45 10.12 23.91
N GLN A 3 -19.10 10.71 22.78
CA GLN A 3 -17.77 10.70 22.17
C GLN A 3 -16.85 9.50 22.50
N GLU A 4 -17.20 8.32 21.97
CA GLU A 4 -16.20 7.33 21.59
C GLU A 4 -16.05 7.45 20.07
N GLU A 5 -15.16 8.34 19.62
CA GLU A 5 -14.52 8.11 18.32
C GLU A 5 -13.61 6.89 18.53
N GLU A 6 -14.20 5.69 18.42
CA GLU A 6 -13.42 4.47 18.28
C GLU A 6 -12.44 4.70 17.14
N ASN A 7 -11.15 4.71 17.48
CA ASN A 7 -10.02 4.94 16.60
C ASN A 7 -9.93 3.79 15.58
N THR A 8 -10.89 3.75 14.65
CA THR A 8 -11.07 2.67 13.70
C THR A 8 -10.03 2.86 12.62
N ALA A 9 -8.99 2.04 12.64
CA ALA A 9 -7.99 2.05 11.59
C ALA A 9 -8.65 1.76 10.23
N VAL A 10 -8.47 2.67 9.29
CA VAL A 10 -8.89 2.49 7.90
C VAL A 10 -7.73 1.89 7.14
N TYR A 11 -7.95 0.71 6.55
CA TYR A 11 -6.97 0.04 5.71
C TYR A 11 -7.24 0.36 4.24
N ALA A 12 -6.20 0.79 3.53
CA ALA A 12 -6.28 0.95 2.08
C ALA A 12 -5.44 -0.13 1.40
N ILE A 13 -6.11 -0.96 0.58
CA ILE A 13 -5.47 -2.02 -0.20
C ILE A 13 -5.42 -1.54 -1.66
N VAL A 14 -4.21 -1.47 -2.21
CA VAL A 14 -3.98 -1.00 -3.58
C VAL A 14 -3.29 -2.11 -4.37
N GLN A 15 -3.87 -2.48 -5.51
CA GLN A 15 -3.31 -3.44 -6.45
C GLN A 15 -2.91 -2.75 -7.74
N LEU A 16 -1.61 -2.72 -8.01
CA LEU A 16 -1.03 -1.95 -9.10
C LEU A 16 -0.51 -2.88 -10.19
N SER A 17 -0.80 -2.53 -11.44
CA SER A 17 -0.05 -3.02 -12.60
C SER A 17 0.95 -1.94 -12.95
N ILE A 18 2.24 -2.27 -12.89
CA ILE A 18 3.32 -1.30 -12.97
C ILE A 18 4.14 -1.62 -14.22
N HIS A 19 4.16 -0.71 -15.18
CA HIS A 19 4.89 -0.95 -16.44
C HIS A 19 6.42 -0.86 -16.29
N ASP A 20 6.90 -0.06 -15.34
CA ASP A 20 8.33 0.14 -15.05
C ASP A 20 8.52 -0.01 -13.53
N VAL A 21 8.78 -1.24 -13.12
CA VAL A 21 8.87 -1.64 -11.71
C VAL A 21 10.04 -0.92 -11.03
N ASP A 22 11.21 -0.88 -11.67
CA ASP A 22 12.40 -0.24 -11.11
C ASP A 22 12.18 1.24 -10.85
N ARG A 23 11.61 1.96 -11.82
CA ARG A 23 11.30 3.38 -11.64
C ARG A 23 10.24 3.60 -10.57
N TYR A 24 9.22 2.74 -10.49
CA TYR A 24 8.20 2.88 -9.46
C TYR A 24 8.80 2.74 -8.05
N PHE A 25 9.62 1.73 -7.80
CA PHE A 25 10.14 1.50 -6.46
C PHE A 25 11.25 2.46 -6.07
N ASN A 26 12.19 2.73 -6.98
CA ASN A 26 13.35 3.56 -6.68
C ASN A 26 13.03 5.05 -6.72
N ASP A 27 12.16 5.51 -7.63
CA ASP A 27 11.91 6.94 -7.83
C ASP A 27 10.57 7.39 -7.25
N TYR A 28 9.50 6.60 -7.32
CA TYR A 28 8.18 7.05 -6.87
C TYR A 28 7.88 6.63 -5.43
N SER A 29 7.91 5.32 -5.14
CA SER A 29 7.50 4.73 -3.87
C SER A 29 8.38 5.20 -2.70
N ALA A 30 9.68 5.36 -2.94
CA ALA A 30 10.64 5.87 -1.96
C ALA A 30 10.26 7.26 -1.40
N HIS A 31 9.66 8.13 -2.22
CA HIS A 31 9.26 9.47 -1.81
C HIS A 31 7.90 9.51 -1.08
N LEU A 32 7.11 8.43 -1.15
CA LEU A 32 5.80 8.37 -0.51
C LEU A 32 5.90 8.18 1.01
N GLY A 33 6.94 7.52 1.51
CA GLY A 33 7.11 7.24 2.95
C GLY A 33 6.98 8.49 3.82
N PRO A 34 7.77 9.56 3.56
CA PRO A 34 7.67 10.82 4.29
C PRO A 34 6.32 11.53 4.15
N ILE A 35 5.65 11.40 3.00
CA ILE A 35 4.34 12.02 2.75
C ILE A 35 3.27 11.29 3.56
N SER A 36 3.22 9.97 3.48
CA SER A 36 2.30 9.11 4.23
C SER A 36 2.43 9.32 5.75
N ALA A 37 3.66 9.38 6.26
CA ALA A 37 3.90 9.57 7.69
C ALA A 37 3.35 10.90 8.23
N ARG A 38 3.38 11.99 7.44
CA ARG A 38 2.80 13.30 7.82
C ARG A 38 1.29 13.25 8.03
N HIS A 39 0.62 12.29 7.42
CA HIS A 39 -0.83 12.11 7.51
C HIS A 39 -1.22 10.94 8.43
N GLY A 40 -0.28 10.38 9.20
CA GLY A 40 -0.55 9.23 10.06
C GLY A 40 -0.78 7.92 9.31
N ILE A 41 -0.48 7.88 8.01
CA ILE A 41 -0.59 6.67 7.19
C ILE A 41 0.64 5.82 7.44
N LYS A 42 0.41 4.54 7.78
CA LYS A 42 1.47 3.57 8.03
C LYS A 42 1.42 2.48 6.98
N ARG A 43 2.47 2.36 6.17
CA ARG A 43 2.60 1.23 5.26
C ARG A 43 2.77 -0.07 6.06
N ILE A 44 1.86 -1.03 5.86
CA ILE A 44 1.81 -2.31 6.59
C ILE A 44 2.49 -3.41 5.78
N ALA A 45 2.24 -3.46 4.47
CA ALA A 45 2.84 -4.45 3.57
C ALA A 45 3.03 -3.87 2.16
N ASP A 46 4.07 -4.33 1.49
CA ASP A 46 4.49 -3.94 0.15
C ASP A 46 5.18 -5.16 -0.48
N SER A 47 4.72 -5.61 -1.65
CA SER A 47 5.37 -6.70 -2.38
C SER A 47 5.45 -6.42 -3.88
N GLN A 48 6.66 -6.62 -4.39
CA GLN A 48 7.02 -6.56 -5.82
C GLN A 48 6.56 -7.76 -6.63
N HIS A 49 6.40 -8.90 -5.95
CA HIS A 49 6.08 -10.19 -6.53
C HIS A 49 5.22 -10.96 -5.52
N PRO A 50 3.90 -10.69 -5.47
CA PRO A 50 3.03 -11.36 -4.52
C PRO A 50 2.85 -12.82 -4.88
N ASP A 51 2.99 -13.70 -3.88
CA ASP A 51 2.66 -15.11 -4.02
C ASP A 51 1.14 -15.28 -4.18
N VAL A 52 0.73 -15.85 -5.30
CA VAL A 52 -0.68 -16.07 -5.64
C VAL A 52 -1.11 -17.43 -5.12
N VAL A 53 -1.82 -17.45 -4.01
CA VAL A 53 -2.31 -18.69 -3.39
C VAL A 53 -3.54 -19.24 -4.13
N GLU A 54 -4.42 -18.37 -4.62
CA GLU A 54 -5.64 -18.75 -5.34
C GLU A 54 -6.06 -17.65 -6.34
N GLY A 55 -6.70 -18.04 -7.43
CA GLY A 55 -7.23 -17.12 -8.45
C GLY A 55 -6.22 -16.72 -9.52
N ASN A 56 -6.66 -15.87 -10.46
CA ASN A 56 -5.81 -15.38 -11.54
C ASN A 56 -5.36 -13.95 -11.22
N TYR A 57 -4.24 -13.84 -10.50
CA TYR A 57 -3.68 -12.55 -10.12
C TYR A 57 -2.72 -12.06 -11.21
N GLN A 58 -3.22 -11.17 -12.07
CA GLN A 58 -2.44 -10.63 -13.20
C GLN A 58 -1.68 -9.34 -12.86
N LYS A 59 -1.69 -8.91 -11.60
CA LYS A 59 -1.05 -7.66 -11.18
C LYS A 59 0.23 -7.97 -10.43
N GLU A 60 1.28 -7.21 -10.74
CA GLU A 60 2.61 -7.49 -10.25
C GLU A 60 2.82 -7.00 -8.81
N ASN A 61 1.98 -6.09 -8.30
CA ASN A 61 2.26 -5.41 -7.03
C ASN A 61 1.04 -5.25 -6.11
N THR A 62 1.26 -5.41 -4.80
CA THR A 62 0.25 -5.18 -3.74
C THR A 62 0.81 -4.28 -2.66
N LEU A 63 0.06 -3.23 -2.31
CA LEU A 63 0.36 -2.30 -1.23
C LEU A 63 -0.80 -2.29 -0.22
N ILE A 64 -0.48 -2.46 1.07
CA ILE A 64 -1.41 -2.31 2.18
C ILE A 64 -0.95 -1.12 3.03
N LEU A 65 -1.81 -0.12 3.15
CA LEU A 65 -1.63 1.11 3.92
C LEU A 65 -2.57 1.15 5.13
#